data_AF-A0A418WR05-F1
#
_entry.id   AF-A0A418WR05-F1
#
_cell.length_a   1.000
_cell.length_b   1.000
_cell.length_c   1.000
_cell.angle_alpha   90.00
_cell.angle_beta   90.00
_cell.angle_gamma   90.00
#
_symmetry.space_group_name_H-M   'P 1'
#
loop_
_entity.id
_entity.type
_entity.pdbx_description
1 polymer ?
#
loop_
_entity_poly.entity_id
_entity_poly.type
_entity_poly.pdbx_seq_one_letter_code
_entity_poly.pdbx_strand_id
1 'polypeptide(L)'
;MRQPTRQGLTGVLRKLFLEHPEEVGESYGEHFRAAGGFGVAMIVGGVACVLHAIVPRMFVTTGSGTVKRLYDLMVAKRAAKREANIEMRSIEWVI
;
A
#
# COMPACT_ATOMS: atom_id res chain seq x y z
N MET A 1 -4.34 -30.71 27.83
CA MET A 1 -5.54 -30.47 27.01
C MET A 1 -5.22 -29.43 25.94
N ARG A 2 -5.04 -29.83 24.67
CA ARG A 2 -5.00 -28.89 23.53
C ARG A 2 -6.43 -28.75 23.03
N GLN A 3 -7.01 -27.55 23.17
CA GLN A 3 -8.26 -27.21 22.48
C GLN A 3 -8.00 -27.24 20.97
N PRO A 4 -8.77 -27.99 20.16
CA PRO A 4 -8.69 -27.88 18.72
C PRO A 4 -9.31 -26.55 18.33
N THR A 5 -8.48 -25.59 17.92
CA THR A 5 -8.95 -24.33 17.36
C THR A 5 -9.74 -24.65 16.09
N ARG A 6 -11.07 -24.57 16.17
CA ARG A 6 -11.91 -24.33 14.98
C ARG A 6 -11.49 -22.97 14.41
N GLN A 7 -10.44 -22.94 13.60
CA GLN A 7 -10.22 -21.85 12.67
C GLN A 7 -11.29 -21.98 11.59
N GLY A 8 -12.49 -21.46 11.86
CA GLY A 8 -13.55 -21.34 10.86
C GLY A 8 -13.17 -20.28 9.81
N LEU A 9 -13.94 -20.22 8.72
CA LEU A 9 -13.81 -19.22 7.64
C LEU A 9 -13.65 -17.78 8.18
N THR A 10 -14.31 -17.46 9.28
CA THR A 10 -14.20 -16.17 10.00
C THR A 10 -12.80 -15.88 10.57
N GLY A 11 -12.07 -16.89 11.03
CA GLY A 11 -10.69 -16.74 11.51
C GLY A 11 -9.72 -16.44 10.37
N VAL A 12 -9.90 -17.11 9.23
CA VAL A 12 -9.09 -16.89 8.02
C VAL A 12 -9.35 -15.49 7.44
N LEU A 13 -10.62 -15.07 7.35
CA LEU A 13 -10.98 -13.74 6.86
C LEU A 13 -10.42 -12.62 7.75
N ARG A 14 -10.48 -12.77 9.08
CA ARG A 14 -9.88 -11.80 10.01
C ARG A 14 -8.39 -11.62 9.78
N LYS A 15 -7.66 -12.73 9.62
CA LYS A 15 -6.22 -12.70 9.38
C LYS A 15 -5.85 -12.01 8.06
N LEU A 16 -6.63 -12.26 7.00
CA LEU A 16 -6.35 -11.69 5.69
C LEU A 16 -6.74 -10.21 5.56
N PHE A 17 -7.83 -9.79 6.21
CA PHE A 17 -8.41 -8.47 5.97
C PHE A 17 -8.28 -7.48 7.13
N LEU A 18 -8.09 -7.95 8.37
CA LEU A 18 -8.04 -7.09 9.55
C LEU A 18 -6.64 -7.06 10.17
N GLU A 19 -6.00 -8.23 10.38
CA GLU A 19 -4.65 -8.28 10.98
C GLU A 19 -3.61 -7.56 10.10
N HIS A 20 -3.66 -7.73 8.77
CA HIS A 20 -2.66 -7.12 7.89
C HIS A 20 -2.69 -5.57 7.86
N PRO A 21 -3.84 -4.89 7.71
CA PRO A 21 -3.91 -3.45 7.90
C PRO A 21 -3.46 -2.98 9.29
N GLU A 22 -3.83 -3.72 10.34
CA GLU A 22 -3.44 -3.42 11.72
C GLU A 22 -1.92 -3.49 11.92
N GLU A 23 -1.24 -4.48 11.34
CA GLU A 23 0.23 -4.62 11.36
C GLU A 23 0.96 -3.39 10.79
N VAL A 24 0.36 -2.72 9.80
CA VAL A 24 0.94 -1.53 9.19
C VAL A 24 0.44 -0.22 9.80
N GLY A 25 -0.49 -0.29 10.77
CA GLY A 25 -1.07 0.84 11.48
C GLY A 25 -2.20 1.54 10.73
N GLU A 26 -2.92 0.84 9.86
CA GLU A 26 -4.00 1.40 9.04
C GLU A 26 -5.33 0.68 9.33
N SER A 27 -6.44 1.43 9.29
CA SER A 27 -7.75 0.78 9.21
C SER A 27 -7.91 0.09 7.85
N TYR A 28 -8.76 -0.94 7.76
CA TYR A 28 -9.02 -1.63 6.49
C TYR A 28 -9.42 -0.67 5.36
N GLY A 29 -10.25 0.33 5.66
CA GLY A 29 -10.69 1.32 4.67
C GLY A 29 -9.55 2.21 4.15
N GLU A 30 -8.64 2.63 5.03
CA GLU A 30 -7.45 3.40 4.65
C GLU A 30 -6.50 2.56 3.80
N HIS A 31 -6.23 1.34 4.25
CA HIS A 31 -5.35 0.39 3.55
C HIS A 31 -5.91 0.05 2.17
N PHE A 32 -7.20 -0.28 2.07
CA PHE A 32 -7.88 -0.59 0.82
C PHE A 32 -7.84 0.60 -0.15
N ARG A 33 -8.12 1.81 0.32
CA ARG A 33 -8.08 3.01 -0.53
C ARG A 33 -6.66 3.28 -1.04
N ALA A 34 -5.67 3.20 -0.16
CA ALA A 34 -4.28 3.44 -0.52
C ALA A 34 -3.76 2.38 -1.50
N ALA A 35 -3.86 1.10 -1.15
CA ALA A 35 -3.39 -0.01 -1.97
C ALA A 35 -4.19 -0.14 -3.28
N GLY A 36 -5.52 0.01 -3.22
CA GLY A 36 -6.41 -0.03 -4.38
C GLY A 36 -6.13 1.10 -5.35
N GLY A 37 -5.99 2.34 -4.87
CA GLY A 37 -5.63 3.48 -5.72
C GLY A 37 -4.26 3.31 -6.38
N PHE A 38 -3.29 2.78 -5.63
CA PHE A 38 -1.96 2.45 -6.16
C PHE A 38 -2.03 1.39 -7.27
N GLY A 39 -2.76 0.30 -7.02
CA GLY A 39 -2.95 -0.79 -7.99
C GLY A 39 -3.65 -0.35 -9.26
N VAL A 40 -4.72 0.45 -9.16
CA VAL A 40 -5.42 1.00 -10.34
C VAL A 40 -4.47 1.86 -11.18
N ALA A 41 -3.67 2.72 -10.54
CA ALA A 41 -2.69 3.52 -11.26
C ALA A 41 -1.64 2.64 -11.96
N MET A 42 -1.14 1.58 -11.33
CA MET A 42 -0.23 0.62 -11.95
C MET A 42 -0.84 -0.05 -13.18
N ILE A 43 -2.10 -0.51 -13.09
CA ILE A 43 -2.81 -1.14 -14.21
C ILE A 43 -2.93 -0.17 -15.38
N VAL A 44 -3.39 1.05 -15.12
CA VAL A 44 -3.54 2.08 -16.16
C VAL A 44 -2.20 2.43 -16.79
N GLY A 45 -1.16 2.65 -15.99
CA GLY A 45 0.19 2.92 -16.48
C GLY A 45 0.77 1.76 -17.31
N GLY A 46 0.51 0.52 -16.88
CA GLY A 46 0.93 -0.69 -17.60
C GLY A 46 0.22 -0.85 -18.94
N VAL A 47 -1.11 -0.65 -18.98
CA VAL A 47 -1.88 -0.65 -20.23
C VAL A 47 -1.38 0.44 -21.18
N ALA A 48 -1.09 1.63 -20.66
CA ALA A 48 -0.53 2.72 -21.44
C ALA A 48 0.83 2.35 -22.08
N CYS A 49 1.71 1.66 -21.35
CA CYS A 49 2.97 1.14 -21.89
C CYS A 49 2.76 0.12 -23.01
N VAL A 50 1.81 -0.81 -22.84
CA VAL A 50 1.49 -1.82 -23.88
C VAL A 50 0.96 -1.14 -25.14
N LEU A 51 0.04 -0.18 -25.00
CA LEU A 51 -0.48 0.58 -26.15
C LEU A 51 0.61 1.42 -26.82
N HIS A 52 1.54 2.00 -26.05
CA HIS A 52 2.70 2.70 -26.59
C HIS A 52 3.62 1.78 -27.39
N ALA A 53 3.84 0.54 -26.94
CA ALA A 53 4.65 -0.44 -27.67
C ALA A 53 4.03 -0.81 -29.02
N ILE A 54 2.69 -0.79 -29.12
CA ILE A 54 1.96 -1.02 -30.38
C ILE A 54 1.97 0.23 -31.25
N VAL A 55 1.77 1.42 -30.66
CA VAL A 55 1.74 2.71 -31.36
C VAL A 55 2.63 3.72 -30.62
N PRO A 56 3.90 3.92 -31.06
CA PRO A 56 4.90 4.72 -30.34
C PRO A 56 4.55 6.20 -30.08
N ARG A 57 3.51 6.74 -30.72
CA ARG A 57 3.04 8.11 -30.46
C ARG A 57 1.92 8.19 -29.42
N MET A 58 1.31 7.08 -29.04
CA MET A 58 0.29 7.06 -27.99
C MET A 58 0.96 6.96 -26.62
N PHE A 59 0.42 7.67 -25.62
CA PHE A 59 0.81 7.53 -24.21
C PHE A 59 2.31 7.70 -23.89
N VAL A 60 3.03 8.50 -24.68
CA VAL A 60 4.50 8.64 -24.65
C VAL A 60 5.10 8.79 -23.25
N THR A 61 4.44 9.57 -22.38
CA THR A 61 4.92 9.84 -21.02
C THR A 61 4.04 9.25 -19.92
N THR A 62 2.94 8.58 -20.28
CA THR A 62 1.95 8.13 -19.29
C THR A 62 2.51 7.05 -18.39
N GLY A 63 3.23 6.07 -18.95
CA GLY A 63 3.86 4.99 -18.18
C GLY A 63 4.91 5.51 -17.20
N SER A 64 5.91 6.23 -17.70
CA SER A 64 7.00 6.78 -16.89
C SER A 64 6.51 7.82 -15.87
N GLY A 65 5.55 8.67 -16.25
CA GLY A 65 4.90 9.60 -15.34
C GLY A 65 4.14 8.90 -14.21
N THR A 66 3.46 7.80 -14.50
CA THR A 66 2.78 6.98 -13.49
C THR A 66 3.78 6.37 -12.52
N VAL A 67 4.87 5.77 -13.02
CA VAL A 67 5.93 5.21 -12.16
C VAL A 67 6.54 6.28 -11.26
N LYS A 68 6.88 7.45 -11.82
CA LYS A 68 7.42 8.57 -11.04
C LYS A 68 6.47 8.99 -9.93
N ARG A 69 5.20 9.23 -10.25
CA ARG A 69 4.18 9.61 -9.25
C ARG A 69 4.07 8.57 -8.14
N LEU A 70 3.98 7.29 -8.48
CA LEU A 70 3.84 6.22 -7.50
C LEU A 70 5.09 6.09 -6.63
N TYR A 71 6.27 6.28 -7.20
CA TYR A 71 7.53 6.35 -6.48
C TYR A 71 7.55 7.51 -5.47
N ASP A 72 7.18 8.72 -5.89
CA ASP A 72 7.13 9.89 -5.03
C ASP A 72 6.19 9.68 -3.84
N LEU A 73 5.02 9.05 -4.08
CA LEU A 73 4.08 8.68 -3.02
C LEU A 73 4.69 7.67 -2.02
N MET A 74 5.42 6.66 -2.50
CA MET A 74 6.08 5.68 -1.62
C MET A 74 7.16 6.34 -0.76
N VAL A 75 7.95 7.25 -1.33
CA VAL A 75 8.99 7.99 -0.61
C VAL A 75 8.37 8.90 0.45
N ALA A 76 7.33 9.65 0.09
CA ALA A 76 6.62 10.52 1.02
C ALA A 76 6.00 9.74 2.19
N LYS A 77 5.33 8.61 1.91
CA LYS A 77 4.75 7.75 2.96
C LYS A 77 5.82 7.18 3.89
N ARG A 78 6.98 6.79 3.35
CA ARG A 78 8.12 6.30 4.15
C ARG A 78 8.70 7.42 5.04
N ALA A 79 8.82 8.63 4.53
CA ALA A 79 9.31 9.78 5.28
C ALA A 79 8.39 10.09 6.47
N ALA A 80 7.08 10.20 6.22
CA ALA A 80 6.08 10.46 7.27
C ALA A 80 6.09 9.37 8.37
N LYS A 81 6.18 8.08 7.98
CA LYS A 81 6.27 6.98 8.96
C LYS A 81 7.56 7.07 9.80
N ARG A 82 8.68 7.48 9.19
CA ARG A 82 9.95 7.68 9.91
C ARG A 82 9.85 8.83 10.91
N GLU A 83 9.24 9.95 10.53
CA GLU A 83 9.05 11.12 11.41
C GLU A 83 8.18 10.77 12.62
N ALA A 84 7.03 10.13 12.39
CA ALA A 84 6.15 9.66 13.48
C ALA A 84 6.87 8.71 14.46
N ASN A 85 7.70 7.80 13.94
CA ASN A 85 8.51 6.91 14.78
C ASN A 85 9.57 7.67 15.60
N ILE A 86 10.16 8.74 15.05
CA ILE A 86 11.13 9.57 15.77
C ILE A 86 10.43 10.34 16.90
N GLU A 87 9.28 10.94 16.60
CA GLU A 87 8.46 11.66 17.59
C GLU A 87 8.04 10.73 18.74
N MET A 88 7.51 9.55 18.42
CA MET A 88 7.12 8.55 19.43
C MET A 88 8.29 8.15 20.33
N ARG A 89 9.48 7.90 19.76
CA ARG A 89 10.69 7.61 20.54
C ARG A 89 11.13 8.80 21.38
N SER A 90 10.97 10.04 20.90
CA SER A 90 11.36 11.24 21.65
C SER A 90 10.52 11.45 22.91
N ILE A 91 9.24 11.04 22.89
CA ILE A 91 8.31 11.11 24.03
C ILE A 91 8.65 10.04 25.08
N GLU A 92 9.10 8.86 24.65
CA GLU A 92 9.47 7.74 25.54
C GLU A 92 10.66 8.07 26.48
N TRP A 93 11.58 8.95 26.07
CA TRP A 93 12.76 9.33 26.88
C TRP A 93 12.51 10.51 27.85
N VAL A 94 11.29 11.01 27.93
CA VAL A 94 10.93 12.03 28.93
C VAL A 94 10.45 11.31 30.20
N ILE A 95 11.19 11.52 31.30
CA ILE A 95 10.94 10.95 32.63
C ILE A 95 9.60 11.43 33.20
#